data_AF-A0A2N3WEX6-F1
#
_entry.id   AF-A0A2N3WEX6-F1
#
_cell.length_a   1.000
_cell.length_b   1.000
_cell.length_c   1.000
_cell.angle_alpha   90.00
_cell.angle_beta   90.00
_cell.angle_gamma   90.00
#
_symmetry.space_group_name_H-M   'P 1'
#
loop_
_entity.id
_entity.type
_entity.pdbx_description
1 polymer ?
#
loop_
_entity_poly.entity_id
_entity_poly.type
_entity_poly.pdbx_seq_one_letter_code
_entity_poly.pdbx_strand_id
1 'polypeptide(L)'
;MNTPTTQDPSAGTDLAAGEHWIELVPAAHAEPHQVSFPAVVEPRRHHGLWVRPRLRREVAEAVCEWLNVVYPVDPDWYPLARFEDDLLVVFTGDADHQRHEIALGEDGRYPLGELGRWFLSAPTRTRARFYRQLEVLRDAERHFPRPGETVVTCDPDNLPVSGFPARIDTKPAAPWVPVFRPDIAEAVAAWCTTNHHKVPDDHPLVYFDGDTLVHVHQHLRSLDGYLPWRIDPDADGNYRIDGDEWTFQAVSVKSEGGVHPPETAPEDGRRARSGSPA
;
A
#
# COMPACT_ATOMS: atom_id res chain seq x y z
N MET A 1 37.76 -11.45 18.53
CA MET A 1 36.51 -10.67 18.66
C MET A 1 35.69 -10.98 17.44
N ASN A 2 34.69 -11.85 17.57
CA ASN A 2 33.80 -12.21 16.48
C ASN A 2 32.62 -11.23 16.52
N THR A 3 32.48 -10.44 15.47
CA THR A 3 31.32 -9.58 15.24
C THR A 3 30.12 -10.51 15.01
N PRO A 4 29.02 -10.40 15.78
CA PRO A 4 27.84 -11.18 15.49
C PRO A 4 27.24 -10.68 14.18
N THR A 5 27.09 -11.59 13.22
CA THR A 5 26.30 -11.36 12.02
C THR A 5 24.85 -11.24 12.49
N THR A 6 24.34 -10.02 12.57
CA THR A 6 22.90 -9.77 12.70
C THR A 6 22.26 -10.34 11.45
N GLN A 7 21.76 -11.57 11.52
CA GLN A 7 20.83 -12.08 10.52
C GLN A 7 19.65 -11.12 10.49
N ASP A 8 19.34 -10.62 9.30
CA ASP A 8 18.14 -9.85 9.06
C ASP A 8 16.95 -10.75 9.42
N PRO A 9 16.14 -10.45 10.45
CA PRO A 9 15.04 -11.31 10.91
C PRO A 9 13.91 -11.47 9.87
N SER A 10 14.09 -10.93 8.67
CA SER A 10 13.13 -10.87 7.57
C SER A 10 13.07 -12.13 6.70
N ALA A 11 14.09 -12.99 6.69
CA ALA A 11 14.16 -14.12 5.74
C ALA A 11 13.08 -15.22 5.94
N GLY A 12 12.37 -15.21 7.07
CA GLY A 12 11.32 -16.18 7.40
C GLY A 12 9.89 -15.65 7.33
N THR A 13 9.69 -14.38 6.96
CA THR A 13 8.39 -13.68 7.08
C THR A 13 7.77 -13.25 5.75
N ASP A 14 8.23 -13.79 4.63
CA ASP A 14 7.54 -13.61 3.34
C ASP A 14 6.18 -14.34 3.32
N LEU A 15 5.25 -13.85 2.48
CA LEU A 15 3.95 -14.48 2.27
C LEU A 15 4.12 -15.83 1.59
N ALA A 16 3.56 -16.88 2.19
CA ALA A 16 3.30 -18.14 1.49
C ALA A 16 1.96 -18.11 0.74
N ALA A 17 1.73 -19.10 -0.11
CA ALA A 17 0.48 -19.22 -0.86
C ALA A 17 -0.76 -19.21 0.07
N GLY A 18 -1.70 -18.31 -0.21
CA GLY A 18 -2.91 -18.13 0.58
C GLY A 18 -2.74 -17.33 1.88
N GLU A 19 -1.54 -16.81 2.15
CA GLU A 19 -1.31 -15.90 3.28
C GLU A 19 -1.59 -14.45 2.89
N HIS A 20 -1.96 -13.67 3.90
CA HIS A 20 -2.17 -12.24 3.83
C HIS A 20 -1.43 -11.58 4.98
N TRP A 21 -1.02 -10.33 4.78
CA TRP A 21 -0.46 -9.53 5.86
C TRP A 21 -1.56 -9.20 6.88
N ILE A 22 -1.28 -9.50 8.14
CA ILE A 22 -2.08 -9.11 9.27
C ILE A 22 -1.27 -8.26 10.24
N GLU A 23 -1.95 -7.54 11.10
CA GLU A 23 -1.35 -6.75 12.16
C GLU A 23 -2.23 -6.81 13.40
N LEU A 24 -1.62 -6.94 14.58
CA LEU A 24 -2.32 -6.79 15.85
C LEU A 24 -2.52 -5.30 16.13
N VAL A 25 -3.74 -4.87 16.56
CA VAL A 25 -4.18 -3.48 16.83
C VAL A 25 -3.07 -2.45 16.64
N PRO A 26 -3.23 -1.50 15.69
CA PRO A 26 -2.20 -0.51 15.43
C PRO A 26 -1.69 0.06 16.74
N ALA A 27 -0.39 -0.12 17.01
CA ALA A 27 0.23 0.40 18.21
C ALA A 27 -0.09 1.87 18.27
N ALA A 28 -0.88 2.27 19.28
CA ALA A 28 -1.35 3.65 19.40
C ALA A 28 -0.18 4.64 19.57
N HIS A 29 1.04 4.14 19.76
CA HIS A 29 2.22 4.92 20.05
C HIS A 29 3.44 4.41 19.26
N ALA A 30 3.98 5.32 18.45
CA ALA A 30 5.28 5.29 17.76
C ALA A 30 5.34 4.65 16.36
N GLU A 31 5.21 5.51 15.35
CA GLU A 31 5.98 5.32 14.11
C GLU A 31 7.49 5.22 14.44
N PRO A 32 8.26 4.36 13.73
CA PRO A 32 7.85 3.53 12.60
C PRO A 32 8.12 2.03 12.87
N HIS A 33 7.47 1.45 13.89
CA HIS A 33 7.55 0.00 14.12
C HIS A 33 6.18 -0.68 14.05
N GLN A 34 5.36 -0.27 13.08
CA GLN A 34 4.17 -1.01 12.69
C GLN A 34 4.60 -2.33 12.03
N VAL A 35 4.49 -3.44 12.77
CA VAL A 35 4.92 -4.78 12.33
C VAL A 35 3.71 -5.59 11.88
N SER A 36 3.81 -6.14 10.67
CA SER A 36 2.83 -7.04 10.09
C SER A 36 3.39 -8.44 9.95
N PHE A 37 2.50 -9.44 9.98
CA PHE A 37 2.84 -10.86 9.96
C PHE A 37 2.04 -11.59 8.89
N PRO A 38 2.61 -12.57 8.18
CA PRO A 38 1.87 -13.43 7.26
C PRO A 38 0.90 -14.37 7.99
N ALA A 39 -0.33 -14.47 7.51
CA ALA A 39 -1.30 -15.41 8.07
C ALA A 39 -2.28 -15.92 7.02
N VAL A 40 -2.74 -17.16 7.19
CA VAL A 40 -4.01 -17.56 6.59
C VAL A 40 -5.12 -16.92 7.43
N VAL A 41 -6.08 -16.29 6.76
CA VAL A 41 -7.20 -15.61 7.41
C VAL A 41 -8.43 -16.50 7.31
N GLU A 42 -9.02 -16.84 8.46
CA GLU A 42 -10.31 -17.56 8.44
C GLU A 42 -11.41 -16.67 7.84
N PRO A 43 -12.40 -17.26 7.14
CA PRO A 43 -13.49 -16.48 6.57
C PRO A 43 -14.26 -15.69 7.62
N ARG A 44 -14.49 -16.27 8.80
CA ARG A 44 -15.28 -15.65 9.86
C ARG A 44 -14.47 -14.58 10.61
N ARG A 45 -15.11 -13.45 10.86
CA ARG A 45 -14.58 -12.37 11.69
C ARG A 45 -14.78 -12.59 13.19
N HIS A 46 -13.90 -11.99 13.97
CA HIS A 46 -14.02 -11.85 15.42
C HIS A 46 -14.50 -10.43 15.72
N HIS A 47 -15.65 -10.29 16.39
CA HIS A 47 -16.25 -8.99 16.75
C HIS A 47 -16.27 -7.92 15.63
N GLY A 48 -16.55 -8.31 14.38
CA GLY A 48 -16.70 -7.38 13.25
C GLY A 48 -15.43 -7.21 12.44
N LEU A 49 -14.63 -6.16 12.71
CA LEU A 49 -13.47 -5.81 11.87
C LEU A 49 -12.27 -6.77 12.02
N TRP A 50 -12.25 -7.61 13.05
CA TRP A 50 -11.04 -8.36 13.38
C TRP A 50 -10.99 -9.68 12.63
N VAL A 51 -9.85 -9.95 12.02
CA VAL A 51 -9.60 -11.23 11.37
C VAL A 51 -9.19 -12.28 12.39
N ARG A 52 -9.41 -13.54 12.04
CA ARG A 52 -8.95 -14.69 12.83
C ARG A 52 -7.77 -15.33 12.10
N PRO A 53 -6.52 -14.94 12.46
CA PRO A 53 -5.35 -15.46 11.76
C PRO A 53 -4.95 -16.85 12.23
N ARG A 54 -4.36 -17.60 11.29
CA ARG A 54 -3.70 -18.88 11.51
C ARG A 54 -2.26 -18.79 11.02
N LEU A 55 -1.33 -18.88 11.96
CA LEU A 55 0.09 -18.64 11.71
C LEU A 55 0.86 -19.95 11.58
N ARG A 56 1.74 -20.06 10.59
CA ARG A 56 2.76 -21.11 10.58
C ARG A 56 3.77 -20.86 11.71
N ARG A 57 4.51 -21.90 12.11
CA ARG A 57 5.39 -21.90 13.29
C ARG A 57 6.35 -20.70 13.30
N GLU A 58 7.05 -20.47 12.21
CA GLU A 58 8.10 -19.44 12.15
C GLU A 58 7.49 -18.03 12.30
N VAL A 59 6.26 -17.82 11.82
CA VAL A 59 5.56 -16.54 11.98
C VAL A 59 5.04 -16.38 13.39
N ALA A 60 4.53 -17.45 14.01
CA ALA A 60 4.11 -17.42 15.40
C ALA A 60 5.29 -17.13 16.36
N GLU A 61 6.48 -17.65 16.06
CA GLU A 61 7.73 -17.29 16.74
C GLU A 61 8.08 -15.81 16.58
N ALA A 62 7.99 -15.27 15.35
CA ALA A 62 8.22 -13.85 15.11
C ALA A 62 7.20 -12.95 15.86
N VAL A 63 5.93 -13.33 15.92
CA VAL A 63 4.90 -12.64 16.73
C VAL A 63 5.27 -12.69 18.21
N CYS A 64 5.69 -13.86 18.71
CA CYS A 64 6.08 -14.05 20.10
C CYS A 64 7.28 -13.16 20.48
N GLU A 65 8.31 -13.10 19.63
CA GLU A 65 9.47 -12.23 19.83
C GLU A 65 9.06 -10.76 19.86
N TRP A 66 8.25 -10.33 18.88
CA TRP A 66 7.77 -8.95 18.80
C TRP A 66 6.92 -8.56 20.02
N LEU A 67 6.01 -9.42 20.47
CA LEU A 67 5.19 -9.21 21.68
C LEU A 67 6.07 -8.97 22.90
N ASN A 68 7.14 -9.74 23.08
CA ASN A 68 8.06 -9.58 24.19
C ASN A 68 8.94 -8.31 24.09
N VAL A 69 9.14 -7.78 22.88
CA VAL A 69 9.81 -6.48 22.68
C VAL A 69 8.88 -5.32 23.04
N VAL A 70 7.60 -5.39 22.69
CA VAL A 70 6.64 -4.30 22.95
C VAL A 70 6.03 -4.34 24.35
N TYR A 71 5.94 -5.52 24.98
CA TYR A 71 5.36 -5.69 26.32
C TYR A 71 5.96 -4.75 27.39
N PRO A 72 7.30 -4.58 27.52
CA PRO A 72 7.86 -3.69 28.53
C PRO A 72 7.54 -2.21 28.29
N VAL A 73 7.13 -1.85 27.07
CA VAL A 73 6.79 -0.47 26.67
C VAL A 73 5.31 -0.21 26.93
N ASP A 74 4.44 -1.18 26.61
CA ASP A 74 2.99 -1.02 26.73
C ASP A 74 2.29 -2.33 27.17
N PRO A 75 2.44 -2.73 28.45
CA PRO A 75 1.96 -4.01 28.96
C PRO A 75 0.43 -4.09 29.13
N ASP A 76 -0.26 -2.95 29.10
CA ASP A 76 -1.72 -2.87 29.18
C ASP A 76 -2.37 -3.24 27.83
N TRP A 77 -1.64 -3.05 26.73
CA TRP A 77 -2.12 -3.28 25.37
C TRP A 77 -1.59 -4.56 24.73
N TYR A 78 -0.41 -5.02 25.13
CA TYR A 78 0.23 -6.20 24.57
C TYR A 78 0.48 -7.27 25.63
N PRO A 79 0.26 -8.55 25.32
CA PRO A 79 0.59 -9.65 26.23
C PRO A 79 2.06 -10.07 26.13
N LEU A 80 2.55 -10.77 27.15
CA LEU A 80 3.78 -11.57 27.05
C LEU A 80 3.48 -12.89 26.34
N ALA A 81 4.45 -13.42 25.60
CA ALA A 81 4.31 -14.71 24.95
C ALA A 81 5.60 -15.54 25.03
N ARG A 82 5.46 -16.87 25.02
CA ARG A 82 6.59 -17.80 24.83
C ARG A 82 6.13 -19.13 24.30
N PHE A 83 7.04 -19.85 23.66
CA PHE A 83 6.81 -21.24 23.32
C PHE A 83 7.19 -22.18 24.48
N GLU A 84 6.34 -23.17 24.71
CA GLU A 84 6.62 -24.36 25.50
C GLU A 84 6.46 -25.56 24.56
N ASP A 85 7.58 -26.08 24.05
CA ASP A 85 7.60 -27.06 22.96
C ASP A 85 6.80 -26.56 21.73
N ASP A 86 5.74 -27.29 21.35
CA ASP A 86 4.84 -26.95 20.25
C ASP A 86 3.64 -26.08 20.67
N LEU A 87 3.60 -25.61 21.91
CA LEU A 87 2.52 -24.79 22.44
C LEU A 87 2.94 -23.32 22.51
N LEU A 88 2.18 -22.43 21.86
CA LEU A 88 2.32 -21.00 22.07
C LEU A 88 1.54 -20.61 23.32
N VAL A 89 2.24 -20.10 24.33
CA VAL A 89 1.67 -19.65 25.59
C VAL A 89 1.66 -18.13 25.64
N VAL A 90 0.48 -17.53 25.82
CA VAL A 90 0.29 -16.08 25.87
C VAL A 90 -0.29 -15.69 27.23
N PHE A 91 0.26 -14.66 27.87
CA PHE A 91 -0.14 -14.18 29.18
C PHE A 91 -0.83 -12.82 29.03
N THR A 92 -2.15 -12.78 29.20
CA THR A 92 -2.97 -11.56 29.12
C THR A 92 -3.27 -11.03 30.52
N GLY A 93 -3.22 -9.73 30.79
CA GLY A 93 -3.51 -9.14 32.12
C GLY A 93 -4.64 -8.13 32.02
N ASP A 94 -5.57 -8.07 32.99
CA ASP A 94 -5.29 -7.59 34.35
C ASP A 94 -5.27 -8.63 35.51
N ALA A 95 -4.65 -8.22 36.62
CA ALA A 95 -4.48 -8.82 37.97
C ALA A 95 -3.79 -10.20 38.12
N ASP A 96 -4.00 -11.19 37.25
CA ASP A 96 -3.45 -12.55 37.45
C ASP A 96 -2.69 -13.14 36.24
N HIS A 97 -2.43 -12.35 35.19
CA HIS A 97 -1.81 -12.82 33.94
C HIS A 97 -2.46 -14.12 33.44
N GLN A 98 -3.71 -14.04 32.96
CA GLN A 98 -4.42 -15.18 32.38
C GLN A 98 -3.55 -15.86 31.32
N ARG A 99 -3.22 -17.12 31.60
CA ARG A 99 -2.44 -17.98 30.73
C ARG A 99 -3.36 -18.58 29.66
N HIS A 100 -3.05 -18.33 28.40
CA HIS A 100 -3.68 -18.91 27.24
C HIS A 100 -2.71 -19.87 26.56
N GLU A 101 -3.18 -21.08 26.29
CA GLU A 101 -2.41 -22.14 25.65
C GLU A 101 -2.96 -22.37 24.24
N ILE A 102 -2.13 -22.14 23.23
CA ILE A 102 -2.50 -22.27 21.83
C ILE A 102 -1.72 -23.41 21.21
N ALA A 103 -2.42 -24.53 21.00
CA ALA A 103 -1.87 -25.68 20.31
C ALA A 103 -1.85 -25.47 18.79
N LEU A 104 -0.96 -26.20 18.12
CA LEU A 104 -0.96 -26.32 16.67
C LEU A 104 -2.30 -26.92 16.21
N GLY A 105 -2.97 -26.27 15.26
CA GLY A 105 -4.19 -26.79 14.64
C GLY A 105 -3.91 -27.96 13.70
N GLU A 106 -4.98 -28.63 13.26
CA GLU A 106 -4.91 -29.76 12.33
C GLU A 106 -4.26 -29.40 10.97
N ASP A 107 -4.30 -28.12 10.60
CA ASP A 107 -3.68 -27.55 9.40
C ASP A 107 -2.20 -27.18 9.60
N GLY A 108 -1.60 -27.53 10.74
CA GLY A 108 -0.22 -27.20 11.06
C GLY A 108 0.00 -25.72 11.34
N ARG A 109 -1.04 -24.99 11.78
CA ARG A 109 -0.98 -23.55 12.06
C ARG A 109 -1.56 -23.22 13.44
N TYR A 110 -1.01 -22.19 14.08
CA TYR A 110 -1.45 -21.67 15.37
C TYR A 110 -2.65 -20.73 15.17
N PRO A 111 -3.83 -21.05 15.73
CA PRO A 111 -5.01 -20.19 15.65
C PRO A 111 -4.94 -19.06 16.70
N LEU A 112 -4.62 -17.85 16.26
CA LEU A 112 -4.54 -16.67 17.14
C LEU A 112 -5.82 -15.81 17.08
N GLY A 113 -6.86 -16.28 16.39
CA GLY A 113 -8.09 -15.51 16.16
C GLY A 113 -8.89 -15.11 17.40
N GLU A 114 -8.72 -15.82 18.52
CA GLU A 114 -9.34 -15.46 19.80
C GLU A 114 -8.43 -14.60 20.69
N LEU A 115 -7.18 -14.35 20.26
CA LEU A 115 -6.22 -13.56 21.01
C LEU A 115 -5.96 -12.24 20.34
N GLY A 116 -6.42 -11.16 20.96
CA GLY A 116 -6.18 -9.80 20.46
C GLY A 116 -7.06 -9.45 19.27
N ARG A 117 -6.80 -8.28 18.70
CA ARG A 117 -7.62 -7.72 17.62
C ARG A 117 -6.75 -7.55 16.38
N TRP A 118 -6.92 -8.43 15.41
CA TRP A 118 -6.08 -8.47 14.21
C TRP A 118 -6.78 -7.78 13.04
N PHE A 119 -6.03 -7.08 12.19
CA PHE A 119 -6.53 -6.45 10.97
C PHE A 119 -5.77 -6.97 9.76
N LEU A 120 -6.43 -6.99 8.58
CA LEU A 120 -5.72 -7.07 7.30
C LEU A 120 -4.86 -5.82 7.14
N SER A 121 -3.58 -6.01 6.81
CA SER A 121 -2.59 -4.96 6.72
C SER A 121 -1.78 -5.09 5.43
N ALA A 122 -0.66 -4.39 5.38
CA ALA A 122 0.35 -4.41 4.33
C ALA A 122 1.69 -4.87 4.91
N PRO A 123 2.70 -5.14 4.08
CA PRO A 123 4.04 -5.47 4.56
C PRO A 123 4.57 -4.46 5.59
N THR A 124 5.24 -4.96 6.64
CA THR A 124 5.82 -4.16 7.75
C THR A 124 6.42 -2.83 7.31
N ARG A 125 6.03 -1.73 7.95
CA ARG A 125 6.54 -0.41 7.61
C ARG A 125 7.92 -0.21 8.21
N THR A 126 8.95 -0.49 7.41
CA THR A 126 10.34 -0.18 7.79
C THR A 126 10.73 1.22 7.34
N ARG A 127 11.76 1.78 7.99
CA ARG A 127 12.37 3.05 7.57
C ARG A 127 12.80 3.00 6.09
N ALA A 128 13.40 1.89 5.65
CA ALA A 128 13.82 1.71 4.25
C ALA A 128 12.62 1.71 3.29
N ARG A 129 11.53 1.00 3.61
CA ARG A 129 10.31 0.97 2.78
C ARG A 129 9.67 2.36 2.69
N PHE A 130 9.61 3.09 3.81
CA PHE A 130 9.10 4.46 3.83
C PHE A 130 9.91 5.39 2.92
N TYR A 131 11.24 5.38 3.00
CA TYR A 131 12.05 6.23 2.12
C TYR A 131 11.95 5.83 0.65
N ARG A 132 11.87 4.52 0.35
CA ARG A 132 11.63 4.05 -1.02
C ARG A 132 10.31 4.57 -1.58
N GLN A 133 9.23 4.57 -0.80
CA GLN A 133 7.94 5.15 -1.22
C GLN A 133 8.08 6.64 -1.53
N LEU A 134 8.82 7.39 -0.70
CA LEU A 134 9.07 8.81 -0.96
C LEU A 134 9.92 9.05 -2.21
N GLU A 135 10.88 8.18 -2.52
CA GLU A 135 11.68 8.27 -3.75
C GLU A 135 10.81 8.03 -4.99
N VAL A 136 9.95 7.01 -4.96
CA VAL A 136 8.98 6.74 -6.04
C VAL A 136 8.08 7.95 -6.29
N LEU A 137 7.57 8.58 -5.23
CA LEU A 137 6.68 9.75 -5.34
C LEU A 137 7.40 11.04 -5.75
N ARG A 138 8.74 11.09 -5.69
CA ARG A 138 9.54 12.25 -6.11
C ARG A 138 10.06 12.12 -7.54
N ASP A 139 9.91 10.95 -8.15
CA ASP A 139 10.38 10.67 -9.50
C ASP A 139 9.54 11.43 -10.54
N ALA A 140 10.09 12.54 -11.02
CA ALA A 140 9.42 13.43 -11.97
C ALA A 140 9.01 12.71 -13.27
N GLU A 141 9.77 11.71 -13.71
CA GLU A 141 9.48 10.94 -14.94
C GLU A 141 8.16 10.16 -14.84
N ARG A 142 7.71 9.86 -13.62
CA ARG A 142 6.44 9.16 -13.37
C ARG A 142 5.22 10.08 -13.45
N HIS A 143 5.40 11.39 -13.60
CA HIS A 143 4.31 12.34 -13.74
C HIS A 143 4.04 12.75 -15.20
N PHE A 144 4.95 12.43 -16.13
CA PHE A 144 4.79 12.79 -17.54
C PHE A 144 4.06 11.71 -18.34
N PRO A 145 2.95 12.04 -19.02
CA PRO A 145 2.23 11.08 -19.84
C PRO A 145 2.97 10.73 -21.14
N ARG A 146 2.96 9.43 -21.47
CA ARG A 146 3.40 8.91 -22.78
C ARG A 146 2.30 9.08 -23.83
N PRO A 147 2.60 8.96 -25.13
CA PRO A 147 1.58 8.98 -26.17
C PRO A 147 0.44 7.98 -25.89
N GLY A 148 -0.80 8.49 -25.80
CA GLY A 148 -1.98 7.68 -25.48
C GLY A 148 -2.35 7.62 -24.00
N GLU A 149 -1.54 8.20 -23.11
CA GLU A 149 -1.87 8.36 -21.69
C GLU A 149 -2.50 9.74 -21.42
N THR A 150 -3.37 9.78 -20.41
CA THR A 150 -3.96 10.99 -19.83
C THR A 150 -3.63 11.01 -18.34
N VAL A 151 -3.37 12.18 -17.77
CA VAL A 151 -3.15 12.31 -16.34
C VAL A 151 -4.48 12.15 -15.61
N VAL A 152 -4.53 11.22 -14.66
CA VAL A 152 -5.65 11.02 -13.74
C VAL A 152 -5.22 11.30 -12.31
N THR A 153 -6.16 11.65 -11.44
CA THR A 153 -5.88 11.94 -10.02
C THR A 153 -6.99 11.42 -9.12
N CYS A 154 -6.63 11.03 -7.90
CA CYS A 154 -7.57 10.75 -6.81
C CYS A 154 -7.71 11.92 -5.82
N ASP A 155 -6.92 12.99 -6.00
CA ASP A 155 -6.93 14.18 -5.16
C ASP A 155 -6.67 15.42 -6.03
N PRO A 156 -7.73 16.02 -6.62
CA PRO A 156 -7.61 17.14 -7.54
C PRO A 156 -7.05 18.41 -6.89
N ASP A 157 -7.10 18.52 -5.56
CA ASP A 157 -6.54 19.67 -4.83
C ASP A 157 -5.01 19.56 -4.69
N ASN A 158 -4.41 18.41 -5.01
CA ASN A 158 -2.98 18.14 -4.88
C ASN A 158 -2.33 17.51 -6.13
N LEU A 159 -2.75 17.97 -7.31
CA LEU A 159 -2.31 17.46 -8.62
C LEU A 159 -0.81 17.20 -8.78
N PRO A 160 0.12 18.06 -8.28
CA PRO A 160 1.56 17.81 -8.46
C PRO A 160 2.05 16.51 -7.83
N VAL A 161 1.33 15.98 -6.83
CA VAL A 161 1.72 14.78 -6.08
C VAL A 161 0.75 13.62 -6.33
N SER A 162 -0.49 13.90 -6.73
CA SER A 162 -1.56 12.91 -6.96
C SER A 162 -1.90 12.67 -8.43
N GLY A 163 -1.17 13.30 -9.36
CA GLY A 163 -1.37 13.14 -10.81
C GLY A 163 -0.56 11.97 -11.38
N PHE A 164 -1.25 11.01 -11.99
CA PHE A 164 -0.69 9.77 -12.51
C PHE A 164 -1.08 9.55 -13.99
N PRO A 165 -0.12 9.36 -14.90
CA PRO A 165 -0.42 8.99 -16.28
C PRO A 165 -1.08 7.62 -16.42
N ALA A 166 -2.20 7.54 -17.12
CA ALA A 166 -2.90 6.29 -17.39
C ALA A 166 -3.45 6.25 -18.81
N ARG A 167 -3.50 5.06 -19.41
CA ARG A 167 -4.39 4.81 -20.54
C ARG A 167 -5.81 4.68 -20.02
N ILE A 168 -6.77 5.32 -20.68
CA ILE A 168 -8.16 5.21 -20.29
C ILE A 168 -8.79 4.06 -21.06
N ASP A 169 -9.14 2.96 -20.38
CA ASP A 169 -9.96 1.92 -20.99
C ASP A 169 -11.44 2.31 -20.87
N THR A 170 -12.10 2.37 -22.02
CA THR A 170 -13.52 2.70 -22.13
C THR A 170 -14.27 1.53 -22.75
N LYS A 171 -15.26 1.02 -22.04
CA LYS A 171 -16.19 0.02 -22.57
C LYS A 171 -17.57 0.67 -22.71
N PRO A 172 -18.34 0.36 -23.77
CA PRO A 172 -19.70 0.88 -23.91
C PRO A 172 -20.54 0.60 -22.66
N ALA A 173 -21.21 1.63 -22.13
CA ALA A 173 -22.05 1.57 -20.94
C ALA A 173 -21.34 1.22 -19.61
N ALA A 174 -20.01 1.27 -19.55
CA ALA A 174 -19.24 1.10 -18.31
C ALA A 174 -18.54 2.41 -17.92
N PRO A 175 -18.27 2.63 -16.62
CA PRO A 175 -17.32 3.64 -16.18
C PRO A 175 -15.97 3.44 -16.88
N TRP A 176 -15.30 4.56 -17.18
CA TRP A 176 -13.92 4.49 -17.67
C TRP A 176 -13.02 3.98 -16.55
N VAL A 177 -11.97 3.24 -16.91
CA VAL A 177 -11.03 2.66 -15.95
C VAL A 177 -9.61 3.03 -16.34
N PRO A 178 -8.81 3.60 -15.42
CA PRO A 178 -7.41 3.85 -15.69
C PRO A 178 -6.62 2.54 -15.72
N VAL A 179 -5.77 2.43 -16.73
CA VAL A 179 -4.81 1.34 -16.91
C VAL A 179 -3.41 1.94 -16.80
N PHE A 180 -2.68 1.54 -15.77
CA PHE A 180 -1.38 2.08 -15.41
C PHE A 180 -0.26 1.13 -15.80
N ARG A 181 0.78 1.66 -16.44
CA ARG A 181 2.04 0.93 -16.61
C ARG A 181 2.70 0.65 -15.24
N PRO A 182 3.57 -0.38 -15.11
CA PRO A 182 4.08 -0.85 -13.81
C PRO A 182 4.63 0.23 -12.90
N ASP A 183 5.45 1.14 -13.43
CA ASP A 183 6.08 2.18 -12.64
C ASP A 183 5.09 3.25 -12.17
N ILE A 184 4.00 3.50 -12.91
CA ILE A 184 2.95 4.39 -12.45
C ILE A 184 2.04 3.68 -11.42
N ALA A 185 1.76 2.39 -11.59
CA ALA A 185 1.03 1.62 -10.59
C ALA A 185 1.77 1.57 -9.24
N GLU A 186 3.12 1.46 -9.25
CA GLU A 186 3.95 1.60 -8.05
C GLU A 186 3.80 2.98 -7.39
N ALA A 187 3.75 4.05 -8.19
CA ALA A 187 3.54 5.41 -7.67
C ALA A 187 2.14 5.60 -7.07
N VAL A 188 1.10 5.06 -7.70
CA VAL A 188 -0.27 5.05 -7.17
C VAL A 188 -0.32 4.31 -5.84
N ALA A 189 0.26 3.11 -5.76
CA ALA A 189 0.32 2.33 -4.51
C ALA A 189 1.07 3.06 -3.39
N ALA A 190 2.22 3.68 -3.72
CA ALA A 190 3.00 4.47 -2.78
C ALA A 190 2.22 5.68 -2.26
N TRP A 191 1.47 6.38 -3.14
CA TRP A 191 0.65 7.52 -2.76
C TRP A 191 -0.48 7.11 -1.83
N CYS A 192 -1.22 6.06 -2.19
CA CYS A 192 -2.33 5.54 -1.39
C CYS A 192 -1.86 5.13 0.00
N THR A 193 -0.82 4.30 0.08
CA THR A 193 -0.30 3.83 1.38
C THR A 193 0.27 4.97 2.22
N THR A 194 0.95 5.94 1.60
CA THR A 194 1.46 7.13 2.32
C THR A 194 0.33 7.95 2.93
N ASN A 195 -0.79 8.13 2.22
CA ASN A 195 -1.93 8.87 2.73
C ASN A 195 -2.80 8.04 3.69
N HIS A 196 -2.91 6.73 3.48
CA HIS A 196 -3.53 5.79 4.42
C HIS A 196 -2.85 5.87 5.79
N HIS A 197 -1.52 5.96 5.85
CA HIS A 197 -0.84 6.13 7.14
C HIS A 197 -1.19 7.43 7.87
N LYS A 198 -1.65 8.47 7.17
CA LYS A 198 -2.07 9.75 7.77
C LYS A 198 -3.55 9.76 8.13
N VAL A 199 -4.39 9.25 7.24
CA VAL A 199 -5.84 9.20 7.37
C VAL A 199 -6.33 7.82 6.89
N PRO A 200 -6.25 6.79 7.75
CA PRO A 200 -6.50 5.40 7.37
C PRO A 200 -7.88 5.13 6.78
N ASP A 201 -8.89 5.87 7.26
CA ASP A 201 -10.29 5.67 6.86
C ASP A 201 -10.63 6.30 5.51
N ASP A 202 -9.85 7.32 5.07
CA ASP A 202 -10.11 8.07 3.84
C ASP A 202 -9.31 7.56 2.64
N HIS A 203 -8.28 6.73 2.87
CA HIS A 203 -7.40 6.25 1.82
C HIS A 203 -7.21 4.73 1.85
N PRO A 204 -7.20 4.08 0.67
CA PRO A 204 -6.97 2.65 0.58
C PRO A 204 -5.53 2.28 0.97
N LEU A 205 -5.37 1.09 1.54
CA LEU A 205 -4.04 0.52 1.80
C LEU A 205 -3.64 -0.39 0.63
N VAL A 206 -2.50 -0.11 0.01
CA VAL A 206 -2.15 -0.67 -1.31
C VAL A 206 -0.67 -1.02 -1.40
N TYR A 207 -0.35 -2.24 -1.80
CA TYR A 207 1.04 -2.70 -1.89
C TYR A 207 1.22 -3.73 -3.01
N PHE A 208 2.47 -4.00 -3.37
CA PHE A 208 2.82 -5.08 -4.28
C PHE A 208 3.21 -6.34 -3.51
N ASP A 209 2.66 -7.47 -3.94
CA ASP A 209 3.05 -8.82 -3.57
C ASP A 209 3.55 -9.53 -4.83
N GLY A 210 4.88 -9.56 -5.01
CA GLY A 210 5.47 -9.89 -6.30
C GLY A 210 5.07 -8.88 -7.37
N ASP A 211 4.45 -9.37 -8.45
CA ASP A 211 3.88 -8.59 -9.54
C ASP A 211 2.38 -8.29 -9.36
N THR A 212 1.73 -8.82 -8.34
CA THR A 212 0.32 -8.52 -8.04
C THR A 212 0.20 -7.24 -7.22
N LEU A 213 -0.66 -6.32 -7.64
CA LEU A 213 -1.08 -5.19 -6.83
C LEU A 213 -2.19 -5.64 -5.87
N VAL A 214 -2.00 -5.45 -4.57
CA VAL A 214 -2.95 -5.83 -3.53
C VAL A 214 -3.61 -4.58 -2.95
N HIS A 215 -4.94 -4.57 -2.94
CA HIS A 215 -5.75 -3.48 -2.39
C HIS A 215 -6.60 -3.97 -1.22
N VAL A 216 -6.27 -3.47 -0.03
CA VAL A 216 -7.01 -3.73 1.21
C VAL A 216 -8.04 -2.63 1.39
N HIS A 217 -9.30 -2.95 1.08
CA HIS A 217 -10.44 -2.05 1.21
C HIS A 217 -10.71 -1.80 2.67
N GLN A 218 -10.89 -0.54 3.09
CA GLN A 218 -11.15 -0.20 4.50
C GLN A 218 -12.57 -0.57 4.88
N HIS A 219 -13.53 -0.21 4.03
CA HIS A 219 -14.94 -0.35 4.36
C HIS A 219 -15.43 -1.81 4.33
N LEU A 220 -14.72 -2.70 3.62
CA LEU A 220 -15.07 -4.12 3.51
C LEU A 220 -14.41 -5.02 4.56
N ARG A 221 -13.45 -4.52 5.37
CA ARG A 221 -12.68 -5.37 6.32
C ARG A 221 -13.56 -6.09 7.33
N SER A 222 -14.70 -5.48 7.68
CA SER A 222 -15.67 -6.03 8.63
C SER A 222 -16.52 -7.16 8.06
N LEU A 223 -16.50 -7.38 6.74
CA LEU A 223 -17.33 -8.39 6.11
C LEU A 223 -16.70 -9.78 6.28
N ASP A 224 -17.52 -10.75 6.69
CA ASP A 224 -17.15 -12.15 6.68
C ASP A 224 -16.76 -12.58 5.26
N GLY A 225 -15.65 -13.32 5.16
CA GLY A 225 -15.11 -13.82 3.91
C GLY A 225 -14.34 -12.80 3.08
N TYR A 226 -14.32 -11.52 3.46
CA TYR A 226 -13.53 -10.53 2.71
C TYR A 226 -12.03 -10.86 2.79
N LEU A 227 -11.36 -10.78 1.64
CA LEU A 227 -9.91 -10.82 1.50
C LEU A 227 -9.48 -9.66 0.61
N PRO A 228 -8.24 -9.14 0.76
CA PRO A 228 -7.74 -8.08 -0.09
C PRO A 228 -7.88 -8.42 -1.57
N TRP A 229 -8.29 -7.44 -2.37
CA TRP A 229 -8.36 -7.63 -3.82
C TRP A 229 -6.95 -7.75 -4.37
N ARG A 230 -6.79 -8.66 -5.31
CA ARG A 230 -5.54 -8.96 -6.01
C ARG A 230 -5.73 -8.59 -7.47
N ILE A 231 -4.94 -7.63 -7.93
CA ILE A 231 -4.98 -7.09 -9.28
C ILE A 231 -3.70 -7.54 -9.97
N ASP A 232 -3.83 -8.58 -10.77
CA ASP A 232 -2.74 -9.07 -11.60
C ASP A 232 -2.54 -8.15 -12.81
N PRO A 233 -1.31 -8.01 -13.31
CA PRO A 233 -1.07 -7.26 -14.52
C PRO A 233 -1.78 -7.93 -15.72
N ASP A 234 -2.19 -7.12 -16.68
CA ASP A 234 -2.68 -7.59 -17.98
C ASP A 234 -1.55 -8.21 -18.82
N ALA A 235 -1.89 -8.70 -20.01
CA ALA A 235 -0.92 -9.35 -20.91
C ALA A 235 0.26 -8.45 -21.32
N ASP A 236 0.10 -7.13 -21.20
CA ASP A 236 1.14 -6.13 -21.51
C ASP A 236 1.89 -5.67 -20.25
N GLY A 237 1.59 -6.27 -19.09
CA GLY A 237 2.18 -5.90 -17.80
C GLY A 237 1.50 -4.72 -17.11
N ASN A 238 0.37 -4.22 -17.60
CA ASN A 238 -0.28 -3.03 -17.05
C ASN A 238 -1.36 -3.38 -16.02
N TYR A 239 -1.59 -2.46 -15.09
CA TYR A 239 -2.52 -2.62 -13.99
C TYR A 239 -3.80 -1.86 -14.26
N ARG A 240 -4.89 -2.61 -14.44
CA ARG A 240 -6.23 -2.06 -14.47
C ARG A 240 -6.71 -1.86 -13.05
N ILE A 241 -6.77 -0.61 -12.58
CA ILE A 241 -7.25 -0.29 -11.24
C ILE A 241 -8.69 0.20 -11.36
N ASP A 242 -9.64 -0.74 -11.29
CA ASP A 242 -11.04 -0.44 -11.03
C ASP A 242 -11.41 -0.81 -9.59
N GLY A 243 -12.17 0.05 -8.93
CA GLY A 243 -12.68 -0.21 -7.59
C GLY A 243 -13.52 0.93 -7.07
N ASP A 244 -14.36 0.63 -6.10
CA ASP A 244 -15.29 1.56 -5.48
C ASP A 244 -14.60 2.58 -4.55
N GLU A 245 -13.48 2.22 -3.94
CA GLU A 245 -12.62 3.15 -3.18
C GLU A 245 -11.67 3.98 -4.07
N TRP A 246 -11.62 3.70 -5.37
CA TRP A 246 -10.73 4.37 -6.31
C TRP A 246 -11.51 5.35 -7.18
N THR A 247 -11.69 6.58 -6.69
CA THR A 247 -12.32 7.63 -7.49
C THR A 247 -11.26 8.45 -8.22
N PHE A 248 -10.91 8.03 -9.43
CA PHE A 248 -10.05 8.81 -10.30
C PHE A 248 -10.83 9.87 -11.08
N GLN A 249 -10.20 11.02 -11.31
CA GLN A 249 -10.67 12.10 -12.16
C GLN A 249 -9.65 12.35 -13.25
N ALA A 250 -10.11 12.44 -14.51
CA ALA A 250 -9.24 12.84 -15.61
C ALA A 250 -8.93 14.34 -15.50
N VAL A 251 -7.65 14.68 -15.49
CA VAL A 251 -7.20 16.07 -15.46
C VAL A 251 -7.26 16.59 -16.89
N SER A 252 -8.22 17.47 -17.17
CA SER A 252 -8.21 18.24 -18.41
C SER A 252 -7.07 19.26 -18.34
N VAL A 253 -5.85 18.82 -18.61
CA VAL A 253 -4.77 19.77 -18.89
C VAL A 253 -5.17 20.43 -20.19
N LYS A 254 -5.59 21.70 -20.14
CA LYS A 254 -5.56 22.54 -21.34
C LYS A 254 -4.11 22.52 -21.78
N SER A 255 -3.79 21.80 -22.86
CA SER A 255 -2.53 22.02 -23.55
C SER A 255 -2.52 23.51 -23.90
N GLU A 256 -1.74 24.30 -23.18
CA GLU A 256 -1.30 25.59 -23.68
C GLU A 256 -0.43 25.28 -24.88
N GLY A 257 -1.10 25.20 -26.04
CA GLY A 257 -0.49 24.90 -27.30
C GLY A 257 0.55 25.97 -27.63
N GLY A 258 1.71 25.50 -28.08
CA GLY A 258 2.55 26.18 -29.05
C GLY A 258 3.04 27.56 -28.63
N VAL A 259 4.29 27.61 -28.20
CA VAL A 259 5.14 28.77 -28.52
C VAL A 259 5.11 28.92 -30.03
N HIS A 260 4.31 29.88 -30.53
CA HIS A 260 4.55 30.46 -31.84
C HIS A 260 5.95 31.08 -31.80
N PRO A 261 6.91 30.64 -32.64
CA PRO A 261 8.03 31.51 -32.94
C PRO A 261 7.44 32.76 -33.59
N PRO A 262 7.89 33.99 -33.27
CA PRO A 262 7.50 35.14 -34.05
C PRO A 262 7.92 34.88 -35.51
N GLU A 263 6.93 34.81 -36.39
CA GLU A 263 7.12 34.93 -37.83
C GLU A 263 8.00 36.16 -38.07
N THR A 264 9.24 35.91 -38.50
CA THR A 264 10.05 36.90 -39.19
C THR A 264 9.22 37.41 -40.36
N ALA A 265 8.76 38.65 -40.27
CA ALA A 265 8.06 39.34 -41.34
C ALA A 265 8.88 39.24 -42.64
N PRO A 266 8.24 39.01 -43.79
CA PRO A 266 8.94 39.06 -45.07
C PRO A 266 9.38 40.50 -45.34
N GLU A 267 10.67 40.69 -45.57
CA GLU A 267 11.20 41.88 -46.23
C GLU A 267 10.60 41.96 -47.63
N ASP A 268 9.59 42.81 -47.79
CA ASP A 268 9.12 43.21 -49.11
C ASP A 268 9.72 44.57 -49.47
N GLY A 269 10.57 44.53 -50.48
CA GLY A 269 11.36 45.65 -50.94
C GLY A 269 10.56 46.73 -51.65
N ARG A 270 11.04 47.96 -51.46
CA ARG A 270 11.08 49.07 -52.43
C ARG A 270 9.75 49.62 -52.95
N ARG A 271 9.56 50.92 -52.68
CA ARG A 271 9.38 51.90 -53.78
C ARG A 271 9.89 53.29 -53.42
N ALA A 272 10.82 53.76 -54.25
CA ALA A 272 11.24 55.15 -54.36
C ALA A 272 10.27 55.95 -55.25
N ARG A 273 10.09 57.24 -54.93
CA ARG A 273 9.87 58.38 -55.85
C ARG A 273 9.81 59.68 -55.01
N SER A 274 10.86 60.52 -55.08
CA SER A 274 10.93 61.82 -55.81
C SER A 274 10.01 62.91 -55.22
N GLY A 275 10.39 64.15 -54.89
CA GLY A 275 11.58 64.99 -55.05
C GLY A 275 11.19 66.45 -54.70
N SER A 276 12.18 67.24 -54.25
CA SER A 276 12.34 68.71 -53.96
C SER A 276 11.33 69.75 -54.51
N PRO A 277 11.25 71.02 -54.03
CA PRO A 277 12.33 71.97 -53.60
C PRO A 277 11.99 72.78 -52.31
N ALA A 278 12.77 73.69 -51.72
CA ALA A 278 13.89 74.55 -52.12
C ALA A 278 14.85 74.77 -50.93
#